data_AF-A0A7D3XBV1-F1
#
_entry.id   AF-A0A7D3XBV1-F1
#
_cell.length_a   1.000
_cell.length_b   1.000
_cell.length_c   1.000
_cell.angle_alpha   90.00
_cell.angle_beta   90.00
_cell.angle_gamma   90.00
#
_symmetry.space_group_name_H-M   'P 1'
#
loop_
_entity.id
_entity.type
_entity.pdbx_description
1 polymer ?
#
loop_
_entity_poly.entity_id
_entity_poly.type
_entity_poly.pdbx_seq_one_letter_code
_entity_poly.pdbx_strand_id
1 'polypeptide(L)'
;MEQKTAELVQGTDLKDRKLKLTVTPTLVWNGTNPPDITATIEFSQDNDDTDPPMPGVVDPTTGKIDISDMPVNDKYTDNIDITIKLDASKMKNADGTKLTGKARWAEADEGPYQWNGTSGDLGFGWFCQMNASPPPLYNPIPPATIPNMTLTRKDDTTLEIDDNTPDNSPEYAFCVAFVLEGYNNYYISIDPILTTKNTGSNSFMLKN
;
A
#
# COMPACT_ATOMS: atom_id res chain seq x y z
N MET A 1 9.78 52.32 14.87
CA MET A 1 10.76 51.30 14.46
C MET A 1 10.13 49.97 14.84
N GLU A 2 9.34 49.41 13.94
CA GLU A 2 8.60 48.16 14.19
C GLU A 2 9.58 47.00 14.09
N GLN A 3 9.83 46.31 15.21
CA GLN A 3 10.51 45.03 15.19
C GLN A 3 9.56 44.00 14.59
N LYS A 4 9.83 43.60 13.34
CA LYS A 4 9.31 42.37 12.75
C LYS A 4 9.83 41.20 13.60
N THR A 5 8.95 40.61 14.39
CA THR A 5 9.17 39.26 14.93
C THR A 5 9.18 38.32 13.73
N ALA A 6 10.36 37.84 13.34
CA ALA A 6 10.43 36.69 12.48
C ALA A 6 9.92 35.49 13.29
N GLU A 7 8.67 35.09 13.04
CA GLU A 7 8.22 33.75 13.40
C GLU A 7 9.11 32.77 12.61
N LEU A 8 10.14 32.27 13.28
CA LEU A 8 10.72 30.99 12.96
C LEU A 8 9.61 29.96 13.17
N VAL A 9 8.84 29.68 12.12
CA VAL A 9 8.15 28.40 12.00
C VAL A 9 9.27 27.39 11.74
N GLN A 10 9.93 26.96 12.82
CA GLN A 10 10.76 25.77 12.80
C GLN A 10 9.80 24.61 12.57
N GLY A 11 9.68 24.20 11.30
CA GLY A 11 8.91 23.05 10.89
C GLY A 11 9.34 21.85 11.72
N THR A 12 8.42 21.36 12.54
CA THR A 12 8.57 20.12 13.30
C THR A 12 8.19 18.93 12.43
N ASP A 13 8.40 18.98 11.11
CA ASP A 13 8.02 17.89 10.21
C ASP A 13 8.97 16.72 10.49
N LEU A 14 8.45 15.71 11.18
CA LEU A 14 9.20 14.58 11.67
C LEU A 14 9.32 13.48 10.60
N LYS A 15 10.08 13.82 9.55
CA LYS A 15 11.21 13.06 8.98
C LYS A 15 10.92 11.92 7.99
N ASP A 16 11.17 12.21 6.71
CA ASP A 16 12.08 11.54 5.78
C ASP A 16 12.27 10.02 5.98
N ARG A 17 11.37 9.19 5.44
CA ARG A 17 11.46 7.71 5.49
C ARG A 17 11.23 7.09 4.12
N LYS A 18 11.84 5.92 3.93
CA LYS A 18 11.56 5.07 2.77
C LYS A 18 11.19 3.68 3.23
N LEU A 19 10.20 3.08 2.59
CA LEU A 19 9.85 1.69 2.76
C LEU A 19 9.84 1.02 1.39
N LYS A 20 10.47 -0.16 1.30
CA LYS A 20 10.37 -1.02 0.13
C LYS A 20 9.72 -2.32 0.59
N LEU A 21 8.66 -2.74 -0.07
CA LEU A 21 8.02 -4.01 0.21
C LEU A 21 7.80 -4.80 -1.08
N THR A 22 8.06 -6.09 -1.00
CA THR A 22 7.78 -7.05 -2.06
C THR A 22 6.51 -7.81 -1.73
N VAL A 23 5.62 -7.87 -2.71
CA VAL A 23 4.35 -8.60 -2.70
C VAL A 23 4.55 -9.86 -3.53
N THR A 24 4.39 -11.03 -2.93
CA THR A 24 4.56 -12.33 -3.62
C THR A 24 3.24 -13.10 -3.62
N PRO A 25 2.42 -12.97 -4.67
CA PRO A 25 1.18 -13.71 -4.79
C PRO A 25 1.40 -15.19 -5.14
N THR A 26 0.57 -16.06 -4.58
CA THR A 26 0.39 -17.45 -5.00
C THR A 26 -1.04 -17.63 -5.51
N LEU A 27 -1.17 -18.06 -6.77
CA LEU A 27 -2.48 -18.25 -7.39
C LEU A 27 -3.18 -19.48 -6.82
N VAL A 28 -4.48 -19.35 -6.55
CA VAL A 28 -5.39 -20.42 -6.15
C VAL A 28 -6.42 -20.59 -7.27
N TRP A 29 -6.44 -21.77 -7.87
CA TRP A 29 -7.32 -22.10 -8.99
C TRP A 29 -8.57 -22.82 -8.48
N ASN A 30 -9.71 -22.12 -8.47
CA ASN A 30 -11.01 -22.68 -8.08
C ASN A 30 -11.75 -23.30 -9.28
N GLY A 31 -11.38 -22.89 -10.50
CA GLY A 31 -11.90 -23.43 -11.76
C GLY A 31 -10.99 -23.07 -12.94
N THR A 32 -11.05 -23.85 -14.02
CA THR A 32 -10.18 -23.65 -15.21
C THR A 32 -10.94 -23.35 -16.49
N ASN A 33 -12.26 -23.52 -16.53
CA ASN A 33 -13.08 -23.16 -17.68
C ASN A 33 -14.54 -22.82 -17.29
N PRO A 34 -14.90 -21.52 -17.15
CA PRO A 34 -13.97 -20.39 -17.23
C PRO A 34 -12.97 -20.40 -16.07
N PRO A 35 -11.80 -19.77 -16.22
CA PRO A 35 -10.88 -19.59 -15.10
C PRO A 35 -11.57 -18.86 -13.95
N ASP A 36 -11.47 -19.43 -12.75
CA ASP A 36 -11.83 -18.81 -11.47
C ASP A 36 -10.57 -18.87 -10.60
N ILE A 37 -9.95 -17.71 -10.42
CA ILE A 37 -8.61 -17.56 -9.86
C ILE A 37 -8.69 -16.56 -8.70
N THR A 38 -8.13 -16.93 -7.56
CA THR A 38 -7.83 -16.01 -6.46
C THR A 38 -6.34 -16.04 -6.17
N ALA A 39 -5.86 -15.23 -5.22
CA ALA A 39 -4.47 -15.28 -4.79
C ALA A 39 -4.37 -15.18 -3.26
N THR A 40 -3.45 -15.95 -2.68
CA THR A 40 -2.93 -15.68 -1.33
C THR A 40 -1.67 -14.83 -1.48
N ILE A 41 -1.52 -13.83 -0.63
CA ILE A 41 -0.45 -12.84 -0.75
C ILE A 41 0.49 -12.96 0.45
N GLU A 42 1.78 -12.97 0.18
CA GLU A 42 2.81 -12.79 1.20
C GLU A 42 3.49 -11.43 0.99
N PHE A 43 3.86 -10.79 2.08
CA PHE A 43 4.58 -9.53 2.08
C PHE A 43 5.94 -9.71 2.73
N SER A 44 6.98 -9.17 2.10
CA SER A 44 8.30 -9.06 2.70
C SER A 44 8.80 -7.63 2.60
N GLN A 45 9.32 -7.12 3.71
CA GLN A 45 10.02 -5.86 3.68
C GLN A 45 11.42 -6.05 3.07
N ASP A 46 11.73 -5.27 2.05
CA ASP A 46 13.07 -5.18 1.48
C ASP A 46 13.88 -4.19 2.32
N ASN A 47 14.90 -4.70 3.04
CA ASN A 47 15.87 -3.81 3.69
C ASN A 47 16.95 -3.45 2.65
N ASP A 48 17.19 -2.16 2.45
CA ASP A 48 18.35 -1.71 1.71
C ASP A 48 19.57 -1.77 2.63
N ASP A 49 20.67 -2.36 2.18
CA ASP A 49 21.91 -2.46 2.97
C ASP A 49 22.51 -1.08 3.31
N THR A 50 22.08 -0.03 2.60
CA THR A 50 22.55 1.35 2.79
C THR A 50 21.72 2.17 3.76
N ASP A 51 20.55 1.66 4.15
CA ASP A 51 19.60 2.32 5.05
C ASP A 51 19.59 1.62 6.42
N PRO A 52 19.27 2.33 7.52
CA PRO A 52 19.09 1.68 8.82
C PRO A 52 18.06 0.55 8.70
N PRO A 53 18.34 -0.67 9.17
CA PRO A 53 17.36 -1.76 9.11
C PRO A 53 16.11 -1.37 9.90
N MET A 54 14.93 -1.59 9.30
CA MET A 54 13.63 -1.20 9.86
C MET A 54 12.80 -2.45 10.21
N PRO A 55 13.27 -3.36 11.09
CA PRO A 55 12.63 -4.65 11.27
C PRO A 55 11.20 -4.49 11.84
N GLY A 56 10.24 -5.18 11.21
CA GLY A 56 8.89 -5.35 11.77
C GLY A 56 7.88 -4.25 11.42
N VAL A 57 8.18 -3.38 10.45
CA VAL A 57 7.25 -2.36 9.95
C VAL A 57 6.12 -2.99 9.13
N VAL A 58 6.39 -4.06 8.38
CA VAL A 58 5.38 -4.74 7.56
C VAL A 58 4.98 -6.07 8.18
N ASP A 59 3.69 -6.25 8.47
CA ASP A 59 3.12 -7.54 8.82
C ASP A 59 3.14 -8.46 7.58
N PRO A 60 3.84 -9.61 7.62
CA PRO A 60 4.09 -10.42 6.44
C PRO A 60 2.84 -11.14 5.90
N THR A 61 1.76 -11.21 6.69
CA THR A 61 0.52 -11.92 6.33
C THR A 61 -0.53 -10.97 5.80
N THR A 62 -0.65 -9.79 6.40
CA THR A 62 -1.70 -8.82 6.11
C THR A 62 -1.21 -7.65 5.25
N GLY A 63 0.10 -7.47 5.14
CA GLY A 63 0.69 -6.30 4.50
C GLY A 63 0.45 -5.02 5.29
N LYS A 64 -0.03 -5.11 6.54
CA LYS A 64 -0.19 -3.97 7.43
C LYS A 64 1.16 -3.30 7.63
N ILE A 65 1.23 -2.01 7.38
CA ILE A 65 2.44 -1.20 7.53
C ILE A 65 2.30 -0.35 8.78
N ASP A 66 3.15 -0.56 9.78
CA ASP A 66 3.20 0.22 11.01
C ASP A 66 4.52 1.00 11.11
N ILE A 67 4.40 2.31 10.91
CA ILE A 67 5.54 3.23 10.78
C ILE A 67 5.76 4.08 12.03
N SER A 68 5.03 3.81 13.13
CA SER A 68 5.07 4.57 14.38
C SER A 68 6.46 4.70 14.98
N ASP A 69 7.27 3.65 14.83
CA ASP A 69 8.61 3.53 15.42
C ASP A 69 9.73 3.60 14.37
N MET A 70 9.42 4.03 13.14
CA MET A 70 10.44 4.18 12.11
C MET A 70 11.43 5.29 12.49
N PRO A 71 12.74 4.99 12.48
CA PRO A 71 13.75 6.00 12.70
C PRO A 71 13.78 6.97 11.53
N VAL A 72 14.32 8.12 11.84
CA VAL A 72 14.45 9.27 10.97
C VAL A 72 15.68 9.12 10.10
N ASN A 73 15.61 9.61 8.86
CA ASN A 73 16.78 9.69 8.00
C ASN A 73 16.86 11.01 7.22
N ASP A 74 17.68 11.95 7.71
CA ASP A 74 17.90 13.30 7.14
C ASP A 74 18.46 13.31 5.69
N LYS A 75 18.62 12.15 5.04
CA LYS A 75 19.01 12.02 3.63
C LYS A 75 17.84 12.08 2.65
N TYR A 76 16.59 11.87 3.10
CA TYR A 76 15.42 12.01 2.23
C TYR A 76 14.82 13.41 2.37
N THR A 77 14.01 13.82 1.40
CA THR A 77 13.41 15.16 1.35
C THR A 77 11.88 15.14 1.40
N ASP A 78 11.30 13.95 1.33
CA ASP A 78 9.87 13.66 1.24
C ASP A 78 9.48 12.81 2.46
N ASN A 79 8.25 13.00 2.98
CA ASN A 79 7.91 12.48 4.30
C ASN A 79 7.94 10.94 4.35
N ILE A 80 7.22 10.24 3.44
CA ILE A 80 7.35 8.79 3.26
C ILE A 80 7.18 8.38 1.80
N ASP A 81 8.20 7.68 1.26
CA ASP A 81 8.09 6.93 0.01
C ASP A 81 7.89 5.44 0.27
N ILE A 82 6.79 4.87 -0.22
CA ILE A 82 6.57 3.41 -0.17
C ILE A 82 6.66 2.85 -1.58
N THR A 83 7.73 2.10 -1.84
CA THR A 83 7.87 1.32 -3.07
C THR A 83 7.28 -0.07 -2.88
N ILE A 84 6.35 -0.46 -3.75
CA ILE A 84 5.70 -1.77 -3.74
C ILE A 84 6.12 -2.54 -4.99
N LYS A 85 6.79 -3.68 -4.81
CA LYS A 85 7.23 -4.55 -5.91
C LYS A 85 6.33 -5.78 -6.04
N LEU A 86 5.96 -6.13 -7.27
CA LEU A 86 5.28 -7.38 -7.58
C LEU A 86 6.32 -8.47 -7.90
N ASP A 87 6.36 -9.50 -7.07
CA ASP A 87 7.11 -10.72 -7.35
C ASP A 87 6.17 -11.85 -7.83
N ALA A 88 6.18 -12.09 -9.13
CA ALA A 88 5.40 -13.16 -9.76
C ALA A 88 6.07 -14.55 -9.67
N SER A 89 7.18 -14.72 -8.94
CA SER A 89 7.97 -15.96 -8.92
C SER A 89 7.21 -17.21 -8.48
N LYS A 90 6.19 -17.06 -7.63
CA LYS A 90 5.34 -18.15 -7.13
C LYS A 90 4.09 -18.41 -7.97
N MET A 91 3.78 -17.56 -8.94
CA MET A 91 2.60 -17.71 -9.77
C MET A 91 2.77 -18.82 -10.79
N LYS A 92 1.82 -19.77 -10.80
CA LYS A 92 1.81 -20.95 -11.66
C LYS A 92 0.43 -21.17 -12.25
N ASN A 93 0.39 -21.80 -13.42
CA ASN A 93 -0.86 -22.29 -14.01
C ASN A 93 -1.47 -23.41 -13.14
N ALA A 94 -2.72 -23.76 -13.40
CA ALA A 94 -3.44 -24.81 -12.66
C ALA A 94 -2.73 -26.18 -12.67
N ASP A 95 -1.94 -26.47 -13.70
CA ASP A 95 -1.15 -27.69 -13.84
C ASP A 95 0.23 -27.62 -13.14
N GLY A 96 0.54 -26.52 -12.46
CA GLY A 96 1.81 -26.28 -11.78
C GLY A 96 2.95 -25.81 -12.68
N THR A 97 2.71 -25.61 -13.97
CA THR A 97 3.70 -25.04 -14.90
C THR A 97 3.84 -23.52 -14.72
N LYS A 98 4.91 -22.94 -15.28
CA LYS A 98 5.13 -21.49 -15.26
C LYS A 98 3.96 -20.77 -15.93
N LEU A 99 3.52 -19.65 -15.34
CA LEU A 99 2.47 -18.79 -15.90
C LEU A 99 2.72 -18.50 -17.39
N THR A 100 1.72 -18.77 -18.24
CA THR A 100 1.80 -18.54 -19.70
C THR A 100 1.68 -17.06 -20.05
N GLY A 101 0.88 -16.31 -19.30
CA GLY A 101 0.77 -14.86 -19.40
C GLY A 101 1.68 -14.11 -18.43
N LYS A 102 1.68 -12.79 -18.53
CA LYS A 102 2.40 -11.91 -17.61
C LYS A 102 1.49 -11.53 -16.43
N ALA A 103 2.08 -11.48 -15.24
CA ALA A 103 1.49 -10.76 -14.12
C ALA A 103 2.12 -9.36 -14.06
N ARG A 104 1.28 -8.33 -14.00
CA ARG A 104 1.70 -6.93 -13.89
C ARG A 104 0.74 -6.16 -13.00
N TRP A 105 1.18 -5.06 -12.40
CA TRP A 105 0.24 -4.08 -11.85
C TRP A 105 -0.77 -3.63 -12.92
N ALA A 106 -2.03 -3.47 -12.52
CA ALA A 106 -3.09 -3.02 -13.41
C ALA A 106 -2.77 -1.64 -14.02
N GLU A 107 -3.36 -1.30 -15.15
CA GLU A 107 -3.30 0.06 -15.69
C GLU A 107 -4.37 0.93 -15.02
N ALA A 108 -4.33 2.25 -15.22
CA ALA A 108 -5.24 3.18 -14.57
C ALA A 108 -6.72 3.02 -14.99
N ASP A 109 -6.98 2.39 -16.14
CA ASP A 109 -8.30 2.16 -16.75
C ASP A 109 -8.79 0.70 -16.61
N GLU A 110 -8.22 -0.05 -15.66
CA GLU A 110 -8.59 -1.43 -15.37
C GLU A 110 -9.28 -1.57 -13.99
N GLY A 111 -10.14 -2.59 -13.84
CA GLY A 111 -10.85 -2.87 -12.60
C GLY A 111 -12.09 -1.97 -12.43
N PRO A 112 -13.17 -2.22 -13.19
CA PRO A 112 -14.35 -1.38 -13.13
C PRO A 112 -15.03 -1.47 -11.75
N TYR A 113 -15.50 -0.34 -11.24
CA TYR A 113 -16.33 -0.28 -10.04
C TYR A 113 -17.63 0.50 -10.30
N GLN A 114 -18.63 0.22 -9.46
CA GLN A 114 -19.85 1.01 -9.38
C GLN A 114 -20.21 1.30 -7.92
N TRP A 115 -20.51 2.55 -7.62
CA TRP A 115 -20.93 2.99 -6.29
C TRP A 115 -21.92 4.14 -6.38
N ASN A 116 -23.12 3.97 -5.80
CA ASN A 116 -24.16 5.00 -5.75
C ASN A 116 -24.45 5.70 -7.09
N GLY A 117 -24.45 4.96 -8.19
CA GLY A 117 -24.72 5.49 -9.53
C GLY A 117 -23.50 6.10 -10.24
N THR A 118 -22.34 6.12 -9.59
CA THR A 118 -21.05 6.47 -10.21
C THR A 118 -20.34 5.22 -10.67
N SER A 119 -19.76 5.25 -11.87
CA SER A 119 -18.89 4.20 -12.41
C SER A 119 -17.51 4.77 -12.73
N GLY A 120 -16.48 3.95 -12.60
CA GLY A 120 -15.12 4.26 -13.02
C GLY A 120 -14.23 3.04 -12.88
N ASP A 121 -12.92 3.28 -12.91
CA ASP A 121 -11.90 2.23 -12.78
C ASP A 121 -11.11 2.43 -11.48
N LEU A 122 -10.75 1.32 -10.84
CA LEU A 122 -9.97 1.29 -9.61
C LEU A 122 -8.46 1.41 -9.89
N GLY A 123 -8.01 0.96 -11.06
CA GLY A 123 -6.65 1.05 -11.54
C GLY A 123 -5.66 0.12 -10.81
N PHE A 124 -4.36 0.45 -10.87
CA PHE A 124 -3.29 -0.24 -10.12
C PHE A 124 -3.42 -0.11 -8.60
N GLY A 125 -4.16 0.87 -8.12
CA GLY A 125 -4.45 1.02 -6.71
C GLY A 125 -5.15 2.34 -6.39
N TRP A 126 -5.69 2.40 -5.18
CA TRP A 126 -6.52 3.51 -4.72
C TRP A 126 -6.51 3.59 -3.20
N PHE A 127 -6.76 4.78 -2.66
CA PHE A 127 -6.95 4.93 -1.22
C PHE A 127 -8.38 4.58 -0.83
N CYS A 128 -8.53 4.04 0.37
CA CYS A 128 -9.80 3.58 0.92
C CYS A 128 -10.33 4.57 1.97
N GLN A 129 -11.65 4.56 2.18
CA GLN A 129 -12.25 5.35 3.25
C GLN A 129 -12.11 4.63 4.58
N MET A 130 -11.43 5.24 5.55
CA MET A 130 -11.40 4.74 6.93
C MET A 130 -12.75 4.98 7.61
N ASN A 131 -13.23 3.99 8.35
CA ASN A 131 -14.40 4.15 9.20
C ASN A 131 -13.99 4.55 10.63
N ALA A 132 -14.92 5.16 11.36
CA ALA A 132 -14.67 5.64 12.72
C ALA A 132 -14.87 4.54 13.81
N SER A 133 -15.01 3.26 13.43
CA SER A 133 -15.27 2.19 14.39
C SER A 133 -13.95 1.70 15.01
N PRO A 134 -13.90 1.36 16.31
CA PRO A 134 -12.76 0.66 16.90
C PRO A 134 -12.96 -0.87 16.84
N PRO A 135 -12.03 -1.67 16.30
CA PRO A 135 -10.80 -1.26 15.59
C PRO A 135 -11.12 -0.66 14.21
N PRO A 136 -10.28 0.27 13.71
CA PRO A 136 -10.51 0.93 12.43
C PRO A 136 -10.64 -0.11 11.32
N LEU A 137 -11.77 -0.08 10.61
CA LEU A 137 -11.94 -0.80 9.35
C LEU A 137 -11.97 0.23 8.22
N TYR A 138 -11.86 -0.23 6.99
CA TYR A 138 -11.97 0.62 5.82
C TYR A 138 -12.99 0.07 4.83
N ASN A 139 -13.53 0.97 4.02
CA ASN A 139 -14.36 0.63 2.88
C ASN A 139 -13.49 0.81 1.62
N PRO A 140 -13.27 -0.25 0.83
CA PRO A 140 -12.45 -0.15 -0.38
C PRO A 140 -13.14 0.64 -1.49
N ILE A 141 -14.47 0.74 -1.47
CA ILE A 141 -15.25 1.46 -2.48
C ILE A 141 -16.19 2.46 -1.77
N PRO A 142 -16.31 3.70 -2.27
CA PRO A 142 -15.60 4.27 -3.42
C PRO A 142 -14.16 4.67 -3.06
N PRO A 143 -13.27 4.82 -4.06
CA PRO A 143 -11.94 5.39 -3.86
C PRO A 143 -11.98 6.73 -3.10
N ALA A 144 -11.04 6.90 -2.19
CA ALA A 144 -10.83 8.13 -1.44
C ALA A 144 -9.68 8.94 -2.05
N THR A 145 -9.75 10.26 -1.91
CA THR A 145 -8.59 11.13 -2.13
C THR A 145 -8.02 11.50 -0.78
N ILE A 146 -6.72 11.24 -0.58
CA ILE A 146 -5.99 11.71 0.60
C ILE A 146 -5.14 12.91 0.16
N PRO A 147 -5.34 14.11 0.74
CA PRO A 147 -4.55 15.29 0.39
C PRO A 147 -3.05 15.03 0.56
N ASN A 148 -2.24 15.51 -0.38
CA ASN A 148 -0.78 15.35 -0.40
C ASN A 148 -0.29 13.89 -0.44
N MET A 149 -1.13 12.97 -0.88
CA MET A 149 -0.70 11.62 -1.23
C MET A 149 -0.95 11.33 -2.70
N THR A 150 -0.04 10.59 -3.30
CA THR A 150 -0.25 10.02 -4.64
C THR A 150 0.15 8.55 -4.65
N LEU A 151 -0.56 7.77 -5.44
CA LEU A 151 -0.14 6.43 -5.81
C LEU A 151 0.17 6.45 -7.31
N THR A 152 1.36 5.98 -7.69
CA THR A 152 1.85 5.99 -9.06
C THR A 152 2.35 4.61 -9.47
N ARG A 153 1.98 4.18 -10.68
CA ARG A 153 2.60 3.04 -11.36
C ARG A 153 3.85 3.50 -12.10
N LYS A 154 5.01 2.99 -11.71
CA LYS A 154 6.29 3.29 -12.39
C LYS A 154 6.50 2.38 -13.59
N ASP A 155 6.19 1.11 -13.41
CA ASP A 155 6.27 0.07 -14.42
C ASP A 155 5.36 -1.12 -14.05
N ASP A 156 5.43 -2.19 -14.83
CA ASP A 156 4.64 -3.41 -14.64
C ASP A 156 4.85 -4.11 -13.30
N THR A 157 5.94 -3.82 -12.61
CA THR A 157 6.36 -4.49 -11.37
C THR A 157 6.48 -3.55 -10.18
N THR A 158 6.43 -2.24 -10.38
CA THR A 158 6.70 -1.25 -9.33
C THR A 158 5.59 -0.21 -9.21
N LEU A 159 5.03 -0.09 -8.01
CA LEU A 159 4.22 1.05 -7.58
C LEU A 159 4.98 1.91 -6.56
N GLU A 160 4.59 3.17 -6.46
CA GLU A 160 5.08 4.11 -5.47
C GLU A 160 3.91 4.85 -4.83
N ILE A 161 3.88 4.87 -3.50
CA ILE A 161 3.09 5.82 -2.72
C ILE A 161 4.04 6.93 -2.29
N ASP A 162 3.75 8.14 -2.74
CA ASP A 162 4.37 9.37 -2.24
C ASP A 162 3.42 9.96 -1.20
N ASP A 163 3.83 9.95 0.06
CA ASP A 163 3.07 10.42 1.22
C ASP A 163 3.72 11.67 1.82
N ASN A 164 3.24 12.83 1.36
CA ASN A 164 3.57 14.16 1.85
C ASN A 164 2.51 14.71 2.82
N THR A 165 1.80 13.82 3.52
CA THR A 165 0.87 14.23 4.58
C THR A 165 1.62 14.75 5.81
N PRO A 166 1.04 15.70 6.57
CA PRO A 166 1.59 16.14 7.86
C PRO A 166 1.72 15.01 8.89
N ASP A 167 2.64 15.14 9.85
CA ASP A 167 2.90 14.12 10.90
C ASP A 167 1.67 13.62 11.67
N ASN A 168 0.70 14.50 11.91
CA ASN A 168 -0.50 14.20 12.68
C ASN A 168 -1.67 13.71 11.82
N SER A 169 -1.39 13.31 10.57
CA SER A 169 -2.41 12.78 9.68
C SER A 169 -2.97 11.47 10.22
N PRO A 170 -4.29 11.24 10.05
CA PRO A 170 -4.93 10.00 10.48
C PRO A 170 -4.39 8.81 9.69
N GLU A 171 -4.67 7.61 10.19
CA GLU A 171 -4.42 6.36 9.45
C GLU A 171 -5.14 6.40 8.10
N TYR A 172 -4.58 5.70 7.12
CA TYR A 172 -5.21 5.50 5.83
C TYR A 172 -5.03 4.06 5.37
N ALA A 173 -6.02 3.55 4.66
CA ALA A 173 -5.95 2.28 3.99
C ALA A 173 -5.82 2.50 2.49
N PHE A 174 -5.19 1.57 1.79
CA PHE A 174 -5.05 1.60 0.36
C PHE A 174 -5.17 0.18 -0.17
N CYS A 175 -5.67 0.04 -1.39
CA CYS A 175 -5.65 -1.21 -2.11
C CYS A 175 -4.73 -1.06 -3.32
N VAL A 176 -4.11 -2.17 -3.74
CA VAL A 176 -3.38 -2.26 -5.01
C VAL A 176 -3.90 -3.46 -5.79
N ALA A 177 -3.75 -3.47 -7.10
CA ALA A 177 -4.26 -4.57 -7.92
C ALA A 177 -3.35 -4.91 -9.08
N PHE A 178 -3.24 -6.21 -9.34
CA PHE A 178 -2.49 -6.74 -10.48
C PHE A 178 -3.41 -7.50 -11.43
N VAL A 179 -2.97 -7.60 -12.67
CA VAL A 179 -3.65 -8.27 -13.77
C VAL A 179 -2.85 -9.49 -14.19
N LEU A 180 -3.56 -10.59 -14.46
CA LEU A 180 -3.02 -11.78 -15.12
C LEU A 180 -3.40 -11.75 -16.61
N GLU A 181 -2.44 -11.40 -17.45
CA GLU A 181 -2.61 -11.43 -18.90
C GLU A 181 -2.84 -12.87 -19.39
N GLY A 182 -3.57 -13.03 -20.50
CA GLY A 182 -3.91 -14.36 -21.04
C GLY A 182 -5.05 -15.07 -20.30
N TYR A 183 -5.58 -14.48 -19.24
CA TYR A 183 -6.72 -14.99 -18.45
C TYR A 183 -7.89 -14.00 -18.47
N ASN A 184 -8.23 -13.46 -19.65
CA ASN A 184 -9.17 -12.34 -19.81
C ASN A 184 -8.83 -11.13 -18.92
N ASN A 185 -7.52 -10.87 -18.73
CA ASN A 185 -7.01 -9.82 -17.86
C ASN A 185 -7.63 -9.87 -16.45
N TYR A 186 -7.53 -11.04 -15.82
CA TYR A 186 -8.09 -11.28 -14.50
C TYR A 186 -7.53 -10.28 -13.49
N TYR A 187 -8.39 -9.46 -12.92
CA TYR A 187 -8.04 -8.38 -11.99
C TYR A 187 -8.13 -8.87 -10.55
N ILE A 188 -7.03 -8.77 -9.80
CA ILE A 188 -6.93 -9.24 -8.41
C ILE A 188 -6.49 -8.06 -7.53
N SER A 189 -7.34 -7.67 -6.58
CA SER A 189 -7.02 -6.66 -5.57
C SER A 189 -6.32 -7.25 -4.36
N ILE A 190 -5.50 -6.41 -3.72
CA ILE A 190 -4.74 -6.65 -2.51
C ILE A 190 -5.00 -5.48 -1.57
N ASP A 191 -5.19 -5.80 -0.30
CA ASP A 191 -5.94 -5.00 0.66
C ASP A 191 -5.10 -4.63 1.92
N PRO A 192 -3.92 -3.97 1.78
CA PRO A 192 -3.08 -3.59 2.92
C PRO A 192 -3.62 -2.37 3.69
N ILE A 193 -3.15 -2.18 4.91
CA ILE A 193 -3.49 -1.02 5.78
C ILE A 193 -2.20 -0.33 6.22
N LEU A 194 -2.15 1.00 6.26
CA LEU A 194 -1.04 1.74 6.86
C LEU A 194 -1.48 2.43 8.16
N THR A 195 -0.78 2.14 9.26
CA THR A 195 -0.99 2.76 10.58
C THR A 195 0.01 3.87 10.85
N THR A 196 -0.42 4.92 11.55
CA THR A 196 0.13 6.30 11.51
C THR A 196 1.63 6.48 11.81
N LYS A 197 2.16 7.63 11.34
CA LYS A 197 3.51 8.20 11.58
C LYS A 197 3.85 8.55 13.04
N ASN A 198 2.92 8.40 14.00
CA ASN A 198 3.09 8.84 15.39
C ASN A 198 3.59 7.74 16.33
N THR A 199 4.47 8.10 17.29
CA THR A 199 4.73 7.29 18.49
C THR A 199 3.53 7.38 19.45
N GLY A 200 2.52 6.56 19.18
CA GLY A 200 1.38 6.38 20.08
C GLY A 200 1.60 5.20 21.01
N SER A 201 1.77 5.44 22.31
CA SER A 201 1.71 4.39 23.33
C SER A 201 0.36 3.66 23.28
N ASN A 202 0.32 2.49 22.65
CA ASN A 202 -0.77 1.55 22.82
C ASN A 202 -0.51 0.73 24.09
N SER A 203 -1.00 1.23 25.23
CA SER A 203 -1.24 0.36 26.38
C SER A 203 -2.54 -0.40 26.15
N PHE A 204 -2.46 -1.69 25.82
CA PHE A 204 -3.59 -2.61 25.96
C PHE A 204 -3.28 -3.59 27.09
N MET A 205 -4.00 -3.46 28.21
CA MET A 205 -4.09 -4.52 29.22
C MET A 205 -5.39 -5.30 29.01
N LEU A 206 -5.26 -6.63 28.86
CA LEU A 206 -6.37 -7.55 29.07
C LEU A 206 -6.75 -7.54 30.55
N LYS A 207 -8.05 -7.35 30.83
CA LYS A 207 -8.57 -7.66 32.16
C LYS A 207 -9.44 -8.91 32.08
N ASN A 208 -9.04 -9.90 32.89
CA ASN A 208 -9.79 -11.11 33.21
C ASN A 208 -11.08 -10.79 33.95
#